data_AF-C5KFQ7-F1
#
_entry.id   AF-C5KFQ7-F1
#
_cell.length_a   1.000
_cell.length_b   1.000
_cell.length_c   1.000
_cell.angle_alpha   90.00
_cell.angle_beta   90.00
_cell.angle_gamma   90.00
#
_symmetry.space_group_name_H-M   'P 1'
#
loop_
_entity.id
_entity.type
_entity.pdbx_description
1 polymer ?
#
loop_
_entity_poly.entity_id
_entity_poly.type
_entity_poly.pdbx_seq_one_letter_code
_entity_poly.pdbx_strand_id
1 'polypeptide(L)'
;MSLAKEIGAVAMALEHRYYGVEKPTRELSRKVLEKTFTVDQALADVARFRDYAATKYNLENAQFVTFGGSYPGVVAAWARAVYPEKFVAAVSSSAPIQAQLDFPEYNNAAADAFANELVGGSIACATAIKQAHAGVGQMLEIEKLRRKLERTFNIC
;
A
#
# COMPACT_ATOMS: atom_id res chain seq x y z
N MET A 1 15.53 5.91 -8.87
CA MET A 1 16.96 5.50 -8.93
C MET A 1 17.93 6.66 -9.23
N SER A 2 17.46 7.84 -9.63
CA SER A 2 18.32 9.03 -9.82
C SER A 2 19.08 9.42 -8.55
N LEU A 3 18.39 9.53 -7.42
CA LEU A 3 19.01 9.90 -6.13
C LEU A 3 20.16 8.97 -5.73
N ALA A 4 19.98 7.65 -5.87
CA ALA A 4 21.03 6.69 -5.54
C ALA A 4 22.28 6.90 -6.41
N LYS A 5 22.09 7.18 -7.71
CA LYS A 5 23.19 7.51 -8.63
C LYS A 5 23.88 8.83 -8.25
N GLU A 6 23.11 9.85 -7.88
CA GLU A 6 23.63 11.19 -7.52
C GLU A 6 24.51 11.15 -6.27
N ILE A 7 24.15 10.35 -5.26
CA ILE A 7 24.89 10.25 -4.00
C ILE A 7 25.87 9.08 -3.94
N GLY A 8 26.02 8.32 -5.04
CA GLY A 8 26.87 7.13 -5.09
C GLY A 8 26.40 5.97 -4.19
N ALA A 9 25.10 5.87 -3.92
CA ALA A 9 24.52 4.79 -3.13
C ALA A 9 24.15 3.57 -3.96
N VAL A 10 24.16 2.40 -3.31
CA VAL A 10 23.62 1.17 -3.87
C VAL A 10 22.11 1.13 -3.63
N ALA A 11 21.32 0.94 -4.71
CA ALA A 11 19.89 0.73 -4.61
C ALA A 11 19.57 -0.76 -4.65
N MET A 12 18.80 -1.24 -3.69
CA MET A 12 18.34 -2.63 -3.62
C MET A 12 16.82 -2.67 -3.48
N ALA A 13 16.18 -3.57 -4.21
CA ALA A 13 14.75 -3.84 -4.09
C ALA A 13 14.56 -5.23 -3.47
N LEU A 14 13.82 -5.28 -2.37
CA LEU A 14 13.47 -6.52 -1.70
C LEU A 14 12.03 -6.86 -2.02
N GLU A 15 11.81 -8.05 -2.58
CA GLU A 15 10.47 -8.58 -2.80
C GLU A 15 9.83 -8.97 -1.46
N HIS A 16 8.59 -8.53 -1.25
CA HIS A 16 7.86 -8.84 -0.02
C HIS A 16 7.45 -10.31 0.00
N ARG A 17 7.59 -10.99 1.14
CA ARG A 17 7.14 -12.38 1.30
C ARG A 17 5.71 -12.56 0.79
N TYR A 18 5.47 -13.69 0.11
CA TYR A 18 4.21 -14.07 -0.56
C TYR A 18 3.86 -13.31 -1.84
N TYR A 19 4.53 -12.20 -2.16
CA TYR A 19 4.40 -11.53 -3.45
C TYR A 19 5.44 -12.03 -4.44
N GLY A 20 5.13 -11.92 -5.73
CA GLY A 20 6.02 -12.34 -6.82
C GLY A 20 6.27 -13.84 -6.86
N VAL A 21 7.52 -14.21 -7.20
CA VAL A 21 7.86 -15.57 -7.60
C VAL A 21 8.17 -16.44 -6.38
N GLU A 22 8.98 -15.91 -5.45
CA GLU A 22 9.47 -16.66 -4.31
C GLU A 22 8.53 -16.52 -3.11
N LYS A 23 8.11 -17.67 -2.55
CA LYS A 23 7.24 -17.72 -1.37
C LYS A 23 7.89 -18.56 -0.28
N PRO A 24 7.77 -18.18 1.00
CA PRO A 24 8.32 -18.98 2.10
C PRO A 24 7.79 -20.42 2.14
N THR A 25 6.60 -20.65 1.59
CA THR A 25 5.97 -21.97 1.43
C THR A 25 4.99 -21.93 0.25
N ARG A 26 4.71 -23.11 -0.31
CA ARG A 26 3.66 -23.32 -1.32
C ARG A 26 2.27 -23.45 -0.69
N GLU A 27 2.17 -23.71 0.61
CA GLU A 27 0.90 -23.84 1.31
C GLU A 27 0.30 -22.47 1.64
N LEU A 28 -0.85 -22.15 1.05
CA LEU A 28 -1.56 -20.88 1.25
C LEU A 28 -2.81 -21.04 2.13
N SER A 29 -2.81 -22.05 3.01
CA SER A 29 -3.91 -22.25 3.95
C SER A 29 -3.97 -21.09 4.96
N ARG A 30 -5.18 -20.73 5.40
CA ARG A 30 -5.40 -19.67 6.41
C ARG A 30 -4.48 -19.86 7.62
N LYS A 31 -4.42 -21.08 8.16
CA LYS A 31 -3.60 -21.43 9.33
C LYS A 31 -2.11 -21.15 9.11
N VAL A 32 -1.60 -21.36 7.90
CA VAL A 32 -0.21 -21.05 7.55
C VAL A 32 -0.04 -19.53 7.41
N LEU A 33 -0.89 -18.87 6.64
CA LEU A 33 -0.78 -17.43 6.36
C LEU A 33 -0.89 -16.59 7.64
N GLU A 34 -1.81 -16.93 8.56
CA GLU A 34 -1.94 -16.24 9.86
C GLU A 34 -0.64 -16.24 10.69
N LYS A 35 0.25 -17.21 10.46
CA LYS A 35 1.54 -17.32 11.17
C LYS A 35 2.72 -16.76 10.40
N THR A 36 2.62 -16.72 9.08
CA THR A 36 3.79 -16.53 8.19
C THR A 36 3.67 -15.29 7.33
N PHE A 37 2.46 -14.79 7.09
CA PHE A 37 2.17 -13.58 6.33
C PHE A 37 1.71 -12.46 7.25
N THR A 38 2.62 -12.04 8.15
CA THR A 38 2.39 -10.96 9.11
C THR A 38 3.38 -9.82 8.88
N VAL A 39 3.08 -8.64 9.42
CA VAL A 39 3.98 -7.48 9.29
C VAL A 39 5.28 -7.68 10.07
N ASP A 40 5.24 -8.25 11.27
CA ASP A 40 6.45 -8.55 12.06
C ASP A 40 7.44 -9.42 11.28
N GLN A 41 6.90 -10.40 10.59
CA GLN A 41 7.61 -11.31 9.73
C GLN A 41 8.23 -10.58 8.52
N ALA A 42 7.48 -9.70 7.84
CA ALA A 42 8.01 -8.87 6.77
C ALA A 42 9.13 -7.93 7.25
N LEU A 43 8.98 -7.32 8.43
CA LEU A 43 10.01 -6.47 9.05
C LEU A 43 11.27 -7.27 9.38
N ALA A 44 11.12 -8.51 9.88
CA ALA A 44 12.24 -9.40 10.13
C ALA A 44 12.99 -9.77 8.84
N ASP A 45 12.30 -9.92 7.71
CA ASP A 45 12.95 -10.14 6.41
C ASP A 45 13.74 -8.93 5.95
N VAL A 46 13.19 -7.72 6.13
CA VAL A 46 13.90 -6.47 5.81
C VAL A 46 15.18 -6.34 6.63
N ALA A 47 15.12 -6.60 7.94
CA ALA A 47 16.28 -6.60 8.82
C ALA A 47 17.32 -7.66 8.44
N ARG A 48 16.88 -8.90 8.16
CA ARG A 48 17.76 -10.00 7.73
C ARG A 48 18.40 -9.71 6.37
N PHE A 49 17.63 -9.16 5.44
CA PHE A 49 18.14 -8.77 4.12
C PHE A 49 19.20 -7.68 4.23
N ARG A 50 19.02 -6.69 5.11
CA ARG A 50 20.06 -5.68 5.39
C ARG A 50 21.36 -6.33 5.85
N ASP A 51 21.30 -7.26 6.80
CA ASP A 51 22.52 -7.92 7.31
C ASP A 51 23.18 -8.79 6.23
N TYR A 52 22.37 -9.53 5.46
CA TYR A 52 22.85 -10.28 4.31
C TYR A 52 23.53 -9.38 3.27
N ALA A 53 22.91 -8.26 2.91
CA ALA A 53 23.44 -7.31 1.95
C ALA A 53 24.72 -6.63 2.45
N ALA A 54 24.78 -6.32 3.76
CA ALA A 54 25.97 -5.79 4.40
C ALA A 54 27.17 -6.73 4.22
N THR A 55 27.02 -8.01 4.57
CA THR A 55 28.10 -9.00 4.40
C THR A 55 28.41 -9.30 2.94
N LYS A 56 27.37 -9.52 2.11
CA LYS A 56 27.57 -9.98 0.72
C LYS A 56 28.24 -8.95 -0.16
N TYR A 57 28.00 -7.67 0.09
CA TYR A 57 28.47 -6.56 -0.74
C TYR A 57 29.51 -5.68 -0.03
N ASN A 58 30.07 -6.11 1.10
CA ASN A 58 31.05 -5.36 1.91
C ASN A 58 30.54 -3.95 2.30
N LEU A 59 29.30 -3.88 2.80
CA LEU A 59 28.62 -2.65 3.21
C LEU A 59 28.44 -2.56 4.74
N GLU A 60 29.28 -3.22 5.53
CA GLU A 60 29.17 -3.29 7.00
C GLU A 60 29.23 -1.91 7.65
N ASN A 61 30.04 -1.01 7.08
CA ASN A 61 30.19 0.38 7.54
C ASN A 61 29.24 1.35 6.83
N ALA A 62 28.40 0.87 5.92
CA ALA A 62 27.47 1.71 5.19
C ALA A 62 26.21 2.03 6.02
N GLN A 63 25.65 3.21 5.78
CA GLN A 63 24.35 3.59 6.31
C GLN A 63 23.24 3.03 5.42
N PHE A 64 22.23 2.40 6.03
CA PHE A 64 21.06 1.88 5.32
C PHE A 64 19.85 2.78 5.56
N VAL A 65 19.13 3.11 4.49
CA VAL A 65 17.89 3.89 4.51
C VAL A 65 16.81 3.07 3.82
N THR A 66 15.66 2.92 4.46
CA THR A 66 14.51 2.22 3.86
C THR A 66 13.67 3.19 3.03
N PHE A 67 13.12 2.70 1.93
CA PHE A 67 12.24 3.47 1.05
C PHE A 67 10.98 2.68 0.76
N GLY A 68 9.84 3.35 0.73
CA GLY A 68 8.58 2.73 0.31
C GLY A 68 7.46 3.73 0.08
N GLY A 69 6.52 3.34 -0.77
CA GLY A 69 5.27 4.07 -1.02
C GLY A 69 4.06 3.24 -0.60
N SER A 70 2.97 3.84 -0.12
CA SER A 70 1.79 3.11 0.35
C SER A 70 2.15 2.10 1.45
N TYR A 71 1.67 0.84 1.38
CA TYR A 71 2.02 -0.21 2.34
C TYR A 71 3.55 -0.41 2.50
N PRO A 72 4.36 -0.52 1.44
CA PRO A 72 5.82 -0.48 1.56
C PRO A 72 6.37 0.72 2.33
N GLY A 73 5.72 1.88 2.27
CA GLY A 73 6.07 3.05 3.07
C GLY A 73 5.82 2.83 4.56
N VAL A 74 4.75 2.12 4.92
CA VAL A 74 4.48 1.66 6.29
C VAL A 74 5.59 0.73 6.77
N VAL A 75 5.94 -0.27 5.96
CA VAL A 75 7.04 -1.20 6.26
C VAL A 75 8.37 -0.45 6.40
N ALA A 76 8.67 0.53 5.54
CA ALA A 76 9.89 1.32 5.62
C ALA A 76 9.99 2.11 6.93
N ALA A 77 8.91 2.80 7.33
CA ALA A 77 8.85 3.55 8.58
C ALA A 77 8.98 2.62 9.80
N TRP A 78 8.23 1.51 9.82
CA TRP A 78 8.28 0.55 10.92
C TRP A 78 9.62 -0.19 10.99
N ALA A 79 10.29 -0.47 9.87
CA ALA A 79 11.62 -1.07 9.90
C ALA A 79 12.64 -0.16 10.62
N ARG A 80 12.61 1.16 10.37
CA ARG A 80 13.43 2.12 11.10
C ARG A 80 13.04 2.23 12.57
N ALA A 81 11.75 2.20 12.87
CA ALA A 81 11.27 2.31 14.25
C ALA A 81 11.60 1.06 15.11
N VAL A 82 11.47 -0.13 14.53
CA VAL A 82 11.68 -1.42 15.21
C VAL A 82 13.15 -1.83 15.25
N TYR A 83 13.92 -1.51 14.20
CA TYR A 83 15.35 -1.82 14.09
C TYR A 83 16.20 -0.54 13.91
N PRO A 84 16.19 0.39 14.89
CA PRO A 84 16.90 1.67 14.77
C PRO A 84 18.43 1.51 14.69
N GLU A 85 18.97 0.38 15.12
CA GLU A 85 20.39 0.04 14.98
C GLU A 85 20.77 -0.37 13.55
N LYS A 86 19.81 -0.78 12.71
CA LYS A 86 20.06 -1.28 11.34
C LYS A 86 19.85 -0.25 10.26
N PHE A 87 18.89 0.64 10.44
CA PHE A 87 18.49 1.64 9.45
C PHE A 87 18.64 3.02 10.06
N VAL A 88 19.28 3.99 9.40
CA VAL A 88 19.49 5.35 9.96
C VAL A 88 18.32 6.29 9.68
N ALA A 89 17.53 6.01 8.64
CA ALA A 89 16.36 6.78 8.25
C ALA A 89 15.39 5.91 7.43
N ALA A 90 14.18 6.43 7.23
CA ALA A 90 13.16 5.86 6.36
C ALA A 90 12.51 6.97 5.52
N VAL A 91 12.25 6.68 4.24
CA VAL A 91 11.41 7.50 3.36
C VAL A 91 10.08 6.77 3.18
N SER A 92 9.04 7.32 3.80
CA SER A 92 7.69 6.75 3.86
C SER A 92 6.72 7.63 3.07
N SER A 93 6.52 7.30 1.80
CA SER A 93 5.70 8.10 0.89
C SER A 93 4.24 7.63 0.88
N SER A 94 3.29 8.53 1.11
CA SER A 94 1.84 8.23 1.02
C SER A 94 1.43 6.99 1.82
N ALA A 95 2.07 6.78 2.98
CA ALA A 95 1.89 5.60 3.80
C ALA A 95 0.77 5.82 4.83
N PRO A 96 -0.29 5.01 4.84
CA PRO A 96 -1.30 5.06 5.90
C PRO A 96 -0.76 4.37 7.16
N ILE A 97 0.14 5.03 7.88
CA ILE A 97 0.82 4.48 9.07
C ILE A 97 -0.17 4.14 10.19
N GLN A 98 -1.21 4.96 10.34
CA GLN A 98 -2.24 4.74 11.34
C GLN A 98 -3.24 3.71 10.82
N ALA A 99 -3.19 2.50 11.37
CA ALA A 99 -4.20 1.49 11.10
C ALA A 99 -5.54 1.88 11.74
N GLN A 100 -6.59 1.91 10.94
CA GLN A 100 -7.96 2.24 11.36
C GLN A 100 -8.91 1.18 10.82
N LEU A 101 -9.81 0.68 11.68
CA LEU A 101 -10.80 -0.33 11.31
C LEU A 101 -11.87 0.25 10.39
N ASP A 102 -12.37 1.43 10.75
CA ASP A 102 -13.27 2.23 9.94
C ASP A 102 -12.52 3.50 9.55
N PHE A 103 -12.27 3.69 8.26
CA PHE A 103 -11.45 4.78 7.72
C PHE A 103 -12.23 5.58 6.66
N PRO A 104 -13.31 6.27 7.07
CA PRO A 104 -14.17 7.03 6.15
C PRO A 104 -13.42 8.18 5.45
N GLU A 105 -12.35 8.68 6.04
CA GLU A 105 -11.52 9.75 5.50
C GLU A 105 -10.93 9.39 4.13
N TYR A 106 -10.72 8.10 3.84
CA TYR A 106 -10.31 7.66 2.51
C TYR A 106 -11.35 8.03 1.45
N ASN A 107 -12.62 7.80 1.74
CA ASN A 107 -13.72 8.16 0.83
C ASN A 107 -13.95 9.67 0.79
N ASN A 108 -13.73 10.38 1.90
CA ASN A 108 -13.78 11.84 1.92
C ASN A 108 -12.71 12.45 1.00
N ALA A 109 -11.47 11.94 1.09
CA ALA A 109 -10.39 12.40 0.20
C ALA A 109 -10.69 12.13 -1.28
N ALA A 110 -11.33 10.99 -1.59
CA ALA A 110 -11.79 10.71 -2.96
C ALA A 110 -12.90 11.69 -3.39
N ALA A 111 -13.86 11.98 -2.51
CA ALA A 111 -14.92 12.95 -2.78
C ALA A 111 -14.37 14.36 -3.02
N ASP A 112 -13.40 14.79 -2.23
CA ASP A 112 -12.70 16.07 -2.40
C ASP A 112 -11.97 16.12 -3.76
N ALA A 113 -11.32 15.02 -4.16
CA ALA A 113 -10.66 14.92 -5.46
C ALA A 113 -11.64 15.06 -6.62
N PHE A 114 -12.85 14.48 -6.53
CA PHE A 114 -13.89 14.65 -7.56
C PHE A 114 -14.35 16.11 -7.70
N ALA A 115 -14.27 16.91 -6.63
CA ALA A 115 -14.61 18.32 -6.66
C ALA A 115 -13.44 19.23 -7.11
N ASN A 116 -12.21 18.73 -7.09
CA ASN A 116 -11.01 19.55 -7.24
C ASN A 116 -10.59 19.74 -8.71
N GLU A 117 -10.68 20.98 -9.18
CA GLU A 117 -10.33 21.35 -10.56
C GLU A 117 -8.86 21.11 -10.92
N LEU A 118 -7.93 21.14 -9.94
CA LEU A 118 -6.49 20.90 -10.18
C LEU A 118 -6.21 19.47 -10.67
N VAL A 119 -7.09 18.52 -10.38
CA VAL A 119 -6.98 17.12 -10.82
C VAL A 119 -8.06 16.76 -11.85
N GLY A 120 -8.72 17.77 -12.44
CA GLY A 120 -9.77 17.58 -13.45
C GLY A 120 -11.17 17.34 -12.90
N GLY A 121 -11.37 17.53 -11.59
CA GLY A 121 -12.67 17.48 -10.94
C GLY A 121 -13.51 18.75 -11.12
N SER A 122 -14.71 18.75 -10.56
CA SER A 122 -15.56 19.93 -10.42
C SER A 122 -16.68 19.67 -9.41
N ILE A 123 -17.28 20.73 -8.88
CA ILE A 123 -18.47 20.62 -8.01
C ILE A 123 -19.58 19.82 -8.72
N ALA A 124 -19.76 20.01 -10.04
CA ALA A 124 -20.72 19.26 -10.83
C ALA A 124 -20.39 17.76 -10.89
N CYS A 125 -19.11 17.40 -11.05
CA CYS A 125 -18.65 16.01 -11.03
C CYS A 125 -18.95 15.33 -9.69
N ALA A 126 -18.50 15.93 -8.58
CA ALA A 126 -18.77 15.42 -7.25
C ALA A 126 -20.28 15.29 -6.95
N THR A 127 -21.08 16.28 -7.39
CA THR A 127 -22.54 16.26 -7.24
C THR A 127 -23.18 15.13 -8.03
N ALA A 128 -22.77 14.94 -9.28
CA ALA A 128 -23.28 13.87 -10.13
C ALA A 128 -22.95 12.48 -9.55
N ILE A 129 -21.72 12.27 -9.08
CA ILE A 129 -21.30 11.02 -8.43
C ILE A 129 -22.12 10.75 -7.16
N LYS A 130 -22.33 11.77 -6.32
CA LYS A 130 -23.14 11.67 -5.09
C LYS A 130 -24.60 11.27 -5.42
N GLN A 131 -25.21 11.95 -6.39
CA GLN A 131 -26.58 11.67 -6.81
C GLN A 131 -26.70 10.27 -7.42
N ALA A 132 -25.73 9.87 -8.25
CA ALA A 132 -25.70 8.54 -8.86
C ALA A 132 -25.62 7.44 -7.79
N HIS A 133 -24.73 7.56 -6.80
CA HIS A 133 -24.62 6.58 -5.71
C HIS A 133 -25.93 6.47 -4.90
N ALA A 134 -26.53 7.61 -4.55
CA ALA A 134 -27.82 7.62 -3.85
C ALA A 134 -28.93 6.95 -4.68
N GLY A 135 -28.99 7.24 -5.99
CA GLY A 135 -29.94 6.65 -6.92
C GLY A 135 -29.76 5.14 -7.08
N VAL A 136 -28.50 4.67 -7.24
CA VAL A 136 -28.18 3.24 -7.29
C VAL A 136 -28.61 2.54 -6.01
N GLY A 137 -28.33 3.12 -4.84
CA GLY A 137 -28.75 2.59 -3.55
C GLY A 137 -30.28 2.39 -3.47
N GLN A 138 -31.06 3.39 -3.86
CA GLN A 138 -32.53 3.28 -3.91
C GLN A 138 -33.01 2.22 -4.91
N MET A 139 -32.36 2.11 -6.07
CA MET A 139 -32.73 1.13 -7.10
C MET A 139 -32.42 -0.32 -6.68
N LEU A 140 -31.39 -0.53 -5.85
CA LEU A 140 -31.03 -1.86 -5.33
C LEU A 140 -32.08 -2.44 -4.38
N GLU A 141 -32.85 -1.60 -3.69
CA GLU A 141 -33.94 -2.05 -2.79
C GLU A 141 -35.17 -2.59 -3.56
N ILE A 142 -35.27 -2.30 -4.86
CA ILE A 142 -36.43 -2.65 -5.68
C ILE A 142 -36.02 -3.69 -6.73
N GLU A 143 -36.48 -4.93 -6.57
CA GLU A 143 -36.12 -6.07 -7.45
C GLU A 143 -36.29 -5.77 -8.95
N LYS A 144 -37.38 -5.10 -9.34
CA LYS A 144 -37.64 -4.70 -10.74
C LYS A 144 -36.61 -3.70 -11.29
N LEU A 145 -36.03 -2.86 -10.43
CA LEU A 145 -35.03 -1.86 -10.82
C LEU A 145 -33.61 -2.42 -10.86
N ARG A 146 -33.33 -3.56 -10.21
CA ARG A 146 -32.04 -4.26 -10.31
C ARG A 146 -31.72 -4.65 -11.77
N ARG A 147 -32.70 -5.19 -12.51
CA ARG A 147 -32.55 -5.48 -13.95
C ARG A 147 -32.28 -4.24 -14.81
N LYS A 148 -32.73 -3.07 -14.36
CA LYS A 148 -32.38 -1.80 -15.04
C LYS A 148 -30.92 -1.43 -14.75
N LEU A 149 -30.45 -1.60 -13.51
CA LEU A 149 -29.04 -1.40 -13.16
C LEU A 149 -28.12 -2.33 -13.96
N GLU A 150 -28.43 -3.63 -14.02
CA GLU A 150 -27.67 -4.62 -14.81
C GLU A 150 -27.46 -4.14 -16.25
N ARG A 151 -28.53 -3.72 -16.92
CA ARG A 151 -28.45 -3.20 -18.29
C ARG A 151 -27.72 -1.87 -18.39
N THR A 152 -27.93 -0.97 -17.42
CA THR A 152 -27.33 0.37 -17.43
C THR A 152 -25.82 0.30 -17.23
N PHE A 153 -25.35 -0.56 -16.33
CA PHE A 153 -23.93 -0.75 -16.02
C PHE A 153 -23.28 -1.87 -16.84
N ASN A 154 -24.05 -2.53 -17.72
CA ASN A 154 -23.61 -3.67 -18.52
C ASN A 154 -22.92 -4.76 -17.66
N ILE A 155 -23.58 -5.15 -16.57
CA ILE A 155 -23.12 -6.15 -15.62
C ILE A 155 -23.39 -7.55 -16.20
N CYS A 156 -22.40 -8.44 -16.12
CA CYS A 156 -22.44 -9.81 -16.63
C CYS A 156 -23.29 -10.76 -15.76
#